data_AF-A0A0K2UBT5-F1
#
_entry.id   AF-A0A0K2UBT5-F1
#
_cell.length_a   1.000
_cell.length_b   1.000
_cell.length_c   1.000
_cell.angle_alpha   90.00
_cell.angle_beta   90.00
_cell.angle_gamma   90.00
#
_symmetry.space_group_name_H-M   'P 1'
#
loop_
_entity.id
_entity.type
_entity.pdbx_description
1 polymer ?
#
loop_
_entity_poly.entity_id
_entity_poly.type
_entity_poly.pdbx_seq_one_letter_code
_entity_poly.pdbx_strand_id
1 'polypeptide(L)'
;MWAVTHLLLQFVFLATAKCQKGFFWQLTDMHVDMDYNPKSGDPQNGCHNSSSPHNLSHYGDFRCDAPWDLIERTIQGMSEIKHDPDFIIWNGDSSTHIIATRRPPPMSYVTSVERIIVKSLLHYFPNTTIIPVLGNHDSSPPDFFPDTKEDKNTLFYRDYFHNSHWSHLIKNSTEQEKFQECGYYKSYSHGKVFILLNTNLYYQNNNTGIDPCDQLKWFKTEMSEAGARSVILVAHVPPGYYERTVYGPFMMTKDGDYHYNEFYIDIVTKYADKIFAQFYGHTHTDSFRLFGHPDNISTVAFIAPSVTPKVDGHSSTYPSIRLYEYEDKELLNYKQYYFNITEREPSWREAYDFRSTYGVKNLSVYNLKNVFDDISKHPSIFAKYYELNTVFHREQHCDKKCIHTHLCGLSQLRVEGMKKCMLKGGEMFTILQLEMPEDSFFLMMRFNSFAQVGIYIVIIAPIFGFLISFAYLIRVRKLRVGRGYQTVPLV
;
A
#
# COMPACT_ATOMS: atom_id res chain seq x y z
N MET A 1 44.10 22.12 40.55
CA MET A 1 43.77 20.69 40.28
C MET A 1 42.27 20.43 40.17
N TRP A 2 41.39 21.10 40.93
CA TRP A 2 39.93 20.85 40.90
C TRP A 2 39.18 21.37 39.65
N ALA A 3 39.69 22.40 38.96
CA ALA A 3 39.05 22.92 37.75
C ALA A 3 39.29 22.04 36.50
N VAL A 4 40.42 21.31 36.49
CA VAL A 4 40.81 20.46 35.35
C VAL A 4 40.02 19.15 35.33
N THR A 5 39.66 18.61 36.50
CA THR A 5 38.82 17.41 36.62
C THR A 5 37.36 17.67 36.24
N HIS A 6 36.81 18.87 36.45
CA HIS A 6 35.45 19.22 36.03
C HIS A 6 35.34 19.42 34.51
N LEU A 7 36.34 20.04 33.88
CA LEU A 7 36.41 20.17 32.42
C LEU A 7 36.60 18.81 31.73
N LEU A 8 37.41 17.91 32.31
CA LEU A 8 37.55 16.54 31.80
C LEU A 8 36.25 15.72 31.96
N LEU A 9 35.49 15.88 33.05
CA LEU A 9 34.19 15.23 33.21
C LEU A 9 33.14 15.77 32.23
N GLN A 10 33.11 17.07 31.94
CA GLN A 10 32.23 17.63 30.91
C GLN A 10 32.62 17.21 29.48
N PHE A 11 33.92 17.09 29.19
CA PHE A 11 34.40 16.56 27.89
C PHE A 11 34.18 15.05 27.74
N VAL A 12 34.22 14.27 28.83
CA VAL A 12 33.91 12.84 28.80
C VAL A 12 32.40 12.60 28.63
N PHE A 13 31.53 13.46 29.15
CA PHE A 13 30.08 13.38 28.88
C PHE A 13 29.68 13.88 27.47
N LEU A 14 30.48 14.74 26.84
CA LEU A 14 30.27 15.19 25.46
C LEU A 14 30.84 14.21 24.41
N ALA A 15 31.67 13.24 24.81
CA ALA A 15 32.37 12.32 23.91
C ALA A 15 31.73 10.92 23.76
N THR A 16 30.55 10.66 24.34
CA THR A 16 29.83 9.40 24.13
C THR A 16 28.33 9.58 23.95
N ALA A 17 27.90 10.54 23.13
CA ALA A 17 26.63 10.36 22.42
C ALA A 17 26.88 9.29 21.34
N LYS A 18 26.97 8.02 21.75
CA LYS A 18 26.87 6.92 20.79
C LYS A 18 25.55 7.13 20.07
N CYS A 19 25.61 7.25 18.74
CA CYS A 19 24.42 7.21 17.90
C CYS A 19 23.71 5.88 18.21
N GLN A 20 22.66 5.94 19.02
CA GLN A 20 21.95 4.74 19.45
C GLN A 20 21.06 4.31 18.30
N LYS A 21 21.28 3.09 17.84
CA LYS A 21 20.43 2.46 16.83
C LYS A 21 19.03 2.27 17.38
N GLY A 22 18.05 2.75 16.63
CA GLY A 22 16.64 2.53 16.86
C GLY A 22 16.10 1.39 16.03
N PHE A 23 14.97 0.84 16.47
CA PHE A 23 14.29 -0.26 15.79
C PHE A 23 12.78 -0.04 15.81
N PHE A 24 12.11 -0.30 14.69
CA PHE A 24 10.65 -0.23 14.63
C PHE A 24 10.09 -1.33 13.72
N TRP A 25 8.90 -1.82 14.07
CA TRP A 25 8.17 -2.76 13.23
C TRP A 25 7.31 -2.03 12.21
N GLN A 26 7.12 -2.65 11.05
CA GLN A 26 6.04 -2.36 10.11
C GLN A 26 5.15 -3.60 10.00
N LEU A 27 3.87 -3.42 10.28
CA LEU A 27 2.80 -4.41 10.24
C LEU A 27 1.70 -3.90 9.31
N THR A 28 1.17 -4.73 8.42
CA THR A 28 0.19 -4.30 7.42
C THR A 28 -0.67 -5.46 6.92
N ASP A 29 -1.86 -5.15 6.40
CA ASP A 29 -2.70 -6.06 5.62
C ASP A 29 -2.91 -7.39 6.37
N MET A 30 -3.50 -7.28 7.56
CA MET A 30 -3.79 -8.44 8.40
C MET A 30 -4.96 -9.24 7.86
N HIS A 31 -5.99 -8.57 7.35
CA HIS A 31 -7.24 -9.15 6.85
C HIS A 31 -7.71 -10.32 7.71
N VAL A 32 -8.18 -10.01 8.91
CA VAL A 32 -8.64 -11.01 9.86
C VAL A 32 -9.99 -11.56 9.43
N ASP A 33 -10.02 -12.86 9.27
CA ASP A 33 -11.22 -13.64 9.02
C ASP A 33 -11.62 -14.40 10.29
N MET A 34 -12.63 -13.87 10.98
CA MET A 34 -13.16 -14.49 12.19
C MET A 34 -14.05 -15.71 11.90
N ASP A 35 -14.45 -15.91 10.64
CA ASP A 35 -15.27 -17.03 10.19
C ASP A 35 -14.42 -18.21 9.63
N TYR A 36 -13.09 -18.03 9.54
CA TYR A 36 -12.16 -19.07 9.11
C TYR A 36 -12.32 -20.35 9.93
N ASN A 37 -12.46 -21.49 9.24
CA ASN A 37 -12.60 -22.78 9.90
C ASN A 37 -11.55 -23.80 9.44
N PRO A 38 -10.61 -24.21 10.31
CA PRO A 38 -9.56 -25.15 9.92
C PRO A 38 -10.05 -26.59 9.69
N LYS A 39 -11.24 -26.97 10.17
CA LYS A 39 -11.75 -28.35 10.10
C LYS A 39 -12.66 -28.59 8.90
N SER A 40 -13.45 -27.59 8.54
CA SER A 40 -14.51 -27.70 7.53
C SER A 40 -14.52 -26.53 6.54
N GLY A 41 -13.49 -25.69 6.55
CA GLY A 41 -13.39 -24.51 5.71
C GLY A 41 -13.17 -24.83 4.24
N ASP A 42 -14.01 -24.33 3.33
CA ASP A 42 -13.78 -24.49 1.88
C ASP A 42 -12.97 -23.30 1.33
N PRO A 43 -11.74 -23.51 0.84
CA PRO A 43 -10.91 -22.44 0.27
C PRO A 43 -11.51 -21.72 -0.94
N GLN A 44 -12.52 -22.29 -1.61
CA GLN A 44 -13.25 -21.61 -2.68
C GLN A 44 -14.35 -20.68 -2.16
N ASN A 45 -14.68 -20.77 -0.87
CA ASN A 45 -15.72 -20.01 -0.21
C ASN A 45 -15.19 -19.31 1.04
N GLY A 46 -13.99 -18.73 0.92
CA GLY A 46 -13.33 -17.94 1.98
C GLY A 46 -12.82 -18.77 3.16
N CYS A 47 -12.65 -20.09 3.03
CA CYS A 47 -12.30 -20.99 4.12
C CYS A 47 -13.33 -21.02 5.26
N HIS A 48 -14.58 -20.66 4.97
CA HIS A 48 -15.68 -20.76 5.93
C HIS A 48 -16.30 -22.15 5.90
N ASN A 49 -17.06 -22.46 6.95
CA ASN A 49 -17.77 -23.73 7.10
C ASN A 49 -18.47 -24.20 5.81
N SER A 50 -18.16 -25.43 5.43
CA SER A 50 -18.75 -26.14 4.31
C SER A 50 -19.20 -27.55 4.72
N SER A 51 -20.03 -28.18 3.90
CA SER A 51 -20.58 -29.52 4.15
C SER A 51 -19.54 -30.64 4.02
N SER A 52 -18.37 -30.35 3.47
CA SER A 52 -17.30 -31.30 3.22
C SER A 52 -16.08 -30.95 4.08
N PRO A 53 -15.44 -31.92 4.74
CA PRO A 53 -14.24 -31.65 5.52
C PRO A 53 -13.08 -31.33 4.58
N HIS A 54 -12.56 -30.12 4.71
CA HIS A 54 -11.31 -29.68 4.12
C HIS A 54 -10.38 -29.40 5.31
N ASN A 55 -9.42 -30.30 5.56
CA ASN A 55 -8.46 -30.12 6.66
C ASN A 55 -7.48 -29.01 6.25
N LEU A 56 -7.71 -27.80 6.75
CA LEU A 56 -6.83 -26.66 6.54
C LEU A 56 -5.86 -26.52 7.73
N SER A 57 -4.78 -25.75 7.54
CA SER A 57 -3.89 -25.41 8.64
C SER A 57 -4.61 -24.50 9.62
N HIS A 58 -4.31 -24.64 10.91
CA HIS A 58 -4.83 -23.75 11.95
C HIS A 58 -4.41 -22.29 11.73
N TYR A 59 -3.25 -22.09 11.08
CA TYR A 59 -2.68 -20.78 10.83
C TYR A 59 -3.00 -20.22 9.44
N GLY A 60 -3.87 -20.85 8.66
CA GLY A 60 -4.37 -20.28 7.40
C GLY A 60 -4.21 -21.16 6.16
N ASP A 61 -4.66 -20.64 5.03
CA ASP A 61 -4.51 -21.23 3.69
C ASP A 61 -4.19 -20.09 2.71
N PHE A 62 -3.34 -20.34 1.70
CA PHE A 62 -2.93 -19.32 0.73
C PHE A 62 -4.08 -18.68 -0.07
N ARG A 63 -5.25 -19.30 -0.11
CA ARG A 63 -6.43 -18.78 -0.81
C ARG A 63 -7.35 -17.94 0.08
N CYS A 64 -7.02 -17.80 1.36
CA CYS A 64 -7.91 -17.27 2.37
C CYS A 64 -7.26 -16.18 3.19
N ASP A 65 -8.13 -15.35 3.76
CA ASP A 65 -7.73 -14.34 4.71
C ASP A 65 -7.31 -14.95 6.05
N ALA A 66 -6.59 -14.18 6.87
CA ALA A 66 -5.88 -14.71 8.02
C ALA A 66 -6.85 -15.10 9.15
N PRO A 67 -6.78 -16.33 9.71
CA PRO A 67 -7.47 -16.63 10.96
C PRO A 67 -6.88 -15.80 12.11
N TRP A 68 -7.69 -15.55 13.14
CA TRP A 68 -7.23 -14.86 14.36
C TRP A 68 -5.97 -15.50 14.97
N ASP A 69 -5.85 -16.83 14.94
CA ASP A 69 -4.70 -17.54 15.51
C ASP A 69 -3.37 -17.17 14.81
N LEU A 70 -3.39 -16.86 13.51
CA LEU A 70 -2.23 -16.33 12.81
C LEU A 70 -1.90 -14.91 13.29
N ILE A 71 -2.90 -14.05 13.47
CA ILE A 71 -2.71 -12.66 13.89
C ILE A 71 -2.16 -12.56 15.31
N GLU A 72 -2.74 -13.29 16.26
CA GLU A 72 -2.26 -13.37 17.64
C GLU A 72 -0.82 -13.91 17.66
N ARG A 73 -0.55 -14.99 16.91
CA ARG A 73 0.81 -15.54 16.79
C ARG A 73 1.80 -14.56 16.15
N THR A 74 1.33 -13.70 15.24
CA THR A 74 2.11 -12.63 14.60
C THR A 74 2.57 -11.61 15.62
N ILE A 75 1.62 -11.04 16.36
CA ILE A 75 1.91 -10.00 17.36
C ILE A 75 2.78 -10.56 18.49
N GLN A 76 2.50 -11.78 18.95
CA GLN A 76 3.36 -12.49 19.90
C GLN A 76 4.77 -12.69 19.34
N GLY A 77 4.90 -13.12 18.07
CA GLY A 77 6.19 -13.36 17.42
C GLY A 77 7.03 -12.10 17.25
N MET A 78 6.40 -10.98 16.91
CA MET A 78 7.05 -9.67 16.89
C MET A 78 7.68 -9.36 18.27
N SER A 79 6.95 -9.62 19.35
CA SER A 79 7.42 -9.37 20.73
C SER A 79 8.55 -10.33 21.13
N GLU A 80 8.45 -11.61 20.74
CA GLU A 80 9.52 -12.61 20.94
C GLU A 80 10.83 -12.23 20.23
N ILE A 81 10.74 -11.66 19.03
CA ILE A 81 11.92 -11.25 18.23
C ILE A 81 12.49 -9.91 18.72
N LYS A 82 11.64 -8.91 18.95
CA LYS A 82 12.01 -7.57 19.40
C LYS A 82 10.88 -6.97 20.24
N HIS A 83 10.97 -7.19 21.55
CA HIS A 83 9.96 -6.77 22.56
C HIS A 83 9.93 -5.27 22.86
N ASP A 84 11.04 -4.55 22.62
CA ASP A 84 11.24 -3.13 22.92
C ASP A 84 11.59 -2.31 21.66
N PRO A 85 10.73 -2.28 20.63
CA PRO A 85 10.89 -1.36 19.52
C PRO A 85 10.50 0.07 19.95
N ASP A 86 11.08 1.07 19.29
CA ASP A 86 10.78 2.49 19.53
C ASP A 86 9.31 2.80 19.21
N PHE A 87 8.82 2.24 18.10
CA PHE A 87 7.43 2.34 17.66
C PHE A 87 7.05 1.18 16.73
N ILE A 88 5.77 1.05 16.44
CA ILE A 88 5.21 0.12 15.46
C ILE A 88 4.36 0.92 14.49
N ILE A 89 4.68 0.83 13.20
CA ILE A 89 3.82 1.33 12.12
C ILE A 89 2.81 0.24 11.79
N TRP A 90 1.53 0.60 11.79
CA TRP A 90 0.44 -0.24 11.36
C TRP A 90 -0.28 0.40 10.17
N ASN A 91 -0.08 -0.17 8.98
CA ASN A 91 -0.55 0.39 7.72
C ASN A 91 -2.01 0.02 7.35
N GLY A 92 -2.84 -0.43 8.29
CA GLY A 92 -4.27 -0.72 8.07
C GLY A 92 -4.57 -2.08 7.42
N ASP A 93 -5.79 -2.20 6.89
CA ASP A 93 -6.38 -3.41 6.28
C ASP A 93 -6.51 -4.57 7.27
N SER A 94 -7.39 -4.34 8.23
CA SER A 94 -7.67 -5.29 9.31
C SER A 94 -8.82 -6.23 8.96
N SER A 95 -9.82 -5.77 8.21
CA SER A 95 -11.00 -6.59 7.89
C SER A 95 -10.76 -7.52 6.70
N THR A 96 -11.39 -8.69 6.72
CA THR A 96 -11.38 -9.66 5.61
C THR A 96 -11.86 -9.07 4.28
N HIS A 97 -11.41 -9.65 3.16
CA HIS A 97 -11.94 -9.32 1.84
C HIS A 97 -13.40 -9.77 1.69
N ILE A 98 -14.12 -9.15 0.75
CA ILE A 98 -15.46 -9.62 0.39
C ILE A 98 -15.34 -10.98 -0.33
N ILE A 99 -16.00 -11.99 0.21
CA ILE A 99 -16.25 -13.24 -0.52
C ILE A 99 -17.38 -12.97 -1.52
N ALA A 100 -17.14 -13.21 -2.81
CA ALA A 100 -18.06 -12.83 -3.91
C ALA A 100 -19.51 -13.33 -3.75
N THR A 101 -19.74 -14.40 -2.98
CA THR A 101 -21.06 -14.98 -2.69
C THR A 101 -21.78 -14.31 -1.51
N ARG A 102 -21.14 -13.34 -0.83
CA ARG A 102 -21.61 -12.73 0.41
C ARG A 102 -21.69 -11.21 0.30
N ARG A 103 -22.45 -10.62 1.22
CA ARG A 103 -22.46 -9.17 1.43
C ARG A 103 -21.15 -8.74 2.10
N PRO A 104 -20.73 -7.48 1.91
CA PRO A 104 -19.63 -6.91 2.68
C PRO A 104 -19.86 -7.06 4.19
N PRO A 105 -18.79 -7.25 5.00
CA PRO A 105 -18.93 -7.26 6.45
C PRO A 105 -19.49 -5.91 6.91
N PRO A 106 -20.42 -5.87 7.89
CA PRO A 106 -20.93 -4.60 8.41
C PRO A 106 -19.84 -3.83 9.17
N MET A 107 -19.98 -2.50 9.30
CA MET A 107 -19.04 -1.67 10.08
C MET A 107 -18.79 -2.20 11.50
N SER A 108 -19.79 -2.80 12.15
CA SER A 108 -19.63 -3.39 13.48
C SER A 108 -18.65 -4.55 13.52
N TYR A 109 -18.55 -5.35 12.44
CA TYR A 109 -17.53 -6.38 12.28
C TYR A 109 -16.15 -5.75 12.16
N VAL A 110 -16.00 -4.78 11.24
CA VAL A 110 -14.74 -4.06 10.99
C VAL A 110 -14.19 -3.49 12.30
N THR A 111 -15.00 -2.72 13.03
CA THR A 111 -14.57 -2.11 14.30
C THR A 111 -14.35 -3.13 15.42
N SER A 112 -15.00 -4.31 15.36
CA SER A 112 -14.75 -5.38 16.35
C SER A 112 -13.40 -6.05 16.11
N VAL A 113 -13.03 -6.30 14.86
CA VAL A 113 -11.70 -6.81 14.49
C VAL A 113 -10.62 -5.85 14.94
N GLU A 114 -10.75 -4.57 14.60
CA GLU A 114 -9.88 -3.48 15.05
C GLU A 114 -9.65 -3.50 16.56
N ARG A 115 -10.73 -3.58 17.36
CA ARG A 115 -10.64 -3.61 18.82
C ARG A 115 -9.82 -4.79 19.35
N ILE A 116 -9.94 -5.97 18.76
CA ILE A 116 -9.23 -7.16 19.22
C ILE A 116 -7.74 -7.02 18.86
N ILE A 117 -7.42 -6.49 17.68
CA ILE A 117 -6.03 -6.19 17.27
C ILE A 117 -5.41 -5.15 18.20
N VAL A 118 -6.10 -4.02 18.45
CA VAL A 118 -5.64 -2.99 19.40
C VAL A 118 -5.35 -3.60 20.77
N LYS A 119 -6.25 -4.46 21.27
CA LYS A 119 -6.05 -5.14 22.55
C LYS A 119 -4.81 -6.04 22.55
N SER A 120 -4.59 -6.81 21.49
CA SER A 120 -3.43 -7.70 21.36
C SER A 120 -2.12 -6.90 21.25
N LEU A 121 -2.07 -5.87 20.40
CA LEU A 121 -0.91 -4.98 20.29
C LEU A 121 -0.55 -4.34 21.64
N LEU A 122 -1.53 -3.80 22.37
CA LEU A 122 -1.29 -3.21 23.69
C LEU A 122 -0.94 -4.22 24.77
N HIS A 123 -1.31 -5.49 24.60
CA HIS A 123 -0.94 -6.57 25.51
C HIS A 123 0.55 -6.92 25.36
N TYR A 124 1.02 -7.15 24.14
CA TYR A 124 2.41 -7.54 23.87
C TYR A 124 3.39 -6.37 23.81
N PHE A 125 2.90 -5.15 23.59
CA PHE A 125 3.70 -3.93 23.48
C PHE A 125 3.14 -2.78 24.35
N PRO A 126 3.03 -2.95 25.67
CA PRO A 126 2.34 -1.99 26.55
C PRO A 126 3.01 -0.61 26.63
N ASN A 127 4.30 -0.53 26.30
CA ASN A 127 5.10 0.70 26.40
C ASN A 127 5.53 1.26 25.04
N THR A 128 5.06 0.69 23.94
CA THR A 128 5.46 1.09 22.58
C THR A 128 4.40 1.97 21.94
N THR A 129 4.83 3.00 21.22
CA THR A 129 3.92 3.81 20.41
C THR A 129 3.47 3.02 19.17
N ILE A 130 2.17 2.79 19.03
CA ILE A 130 1.56 2.24 17.81
C ILE A 130 1.07 3.39 16.95
N ILE A 131 1.43 3.39 15.67
CA ILE A 131 1.16 4.45 14.70
C ILE A 131 0.26 3.88 13.60
N PRO A 132 -1.08 3.97 13.76
CA PRO A 132 -2.04 3.42 12.81
C PRO A 132 -2.37 4.40 11.68
N VAL A 133 -2.62 3.84 10.50
CA VAL A 133 -3.36 4.48 9.39
C VAL A 133 -4.45 3.54 8.89
N LEU A 134 -5.51 4.10 8.30
CA LEU A 134 -6.62 3.35 7.72
C LEU A 134 -6.19 2.67 6.42
N GLY A 135 -6.60 1.42 6.22
CA GLY A 135 -6.59 0.74 4.93
C GLY A 135 -7.95 0.75 4.24
N ASN A 136 -8.00 0.35 2.97
CA ASN A 136 -9.22 0.45 2.17
C ASN A 136 -10.30 -0.55 2.62
N HIS A 137 -9.95 -1.64 3.30
CA HIS A 137 -10.87 -2.58 3.93
C HIS A 137 -11.34 -2.16 5.33
N ASP A 138 -10.86 -1.05 5.87
CA ASP A 138 -11.26 -0.53 7.18
C ASP A 138 -12.55 0.32 7.11
N SER A 139 -13.40 0.02 6.13
CA SER A 139 -14.73 0.60 5.91
C SER A 139 -15.73 -0.46 5.44
N SER A 140 -17.01 -0.11 5.47
CA SER A 140 -18.11 -0.97 5.01
C SER A 140 -19.17 -0.12 4.31
N PRO A 141 -19.41 -0.30 3.00
CA PRO A 141 -18.66 -1.20 2.11
C PRO A 141 -17.17 -0.81 2.01
N PRO A 142 -16.25 -1.75 1.72
CA PRO A 142 -14.84 -1.45 1.58
C PRO A 142 -14.62 -0.42 0.46
N ASP A 143 -13.46 0.24 0.50
CA ASP A 143 -13.03 1.34 -0.35
C ASP A 143 -13.81 2.64 -0.17
N PHE A 144 -14.97 2.60 0.48
CA PHE A 144 -15.83 3.76 0.62
C PHE A 144 -15.46 4.58 1.85
N PHE A 145 -14.75 5.69 1.61
CA PHE A 145 -14.38 6.66 2.65
C PHE A 145 -15.02 8.02 2.32
N PRO A 146 -15.81 8.61 3.23
CA PRO A 146 -16.53 9.83 2.93
C PRO A 146 -15.59 11.04 2.89
N ASP A 147 -15.88 11.95 1.96
CA ASP A 147 -15.32 13.30 1.94
C ASP A 147 -16.14 14.21 2.86
N THR A 148 -15.58 14.59 4.01
CA THR A 148 -16.27 15.42 5.00
C THR A 148 -16.46 16.87 4.58
N LYS A 149 -15.80 17.30 3.49
CA LYS A 149 -16.06 18.59 2.84
C LYS A 149 -17.43 18.62 2.17
N GLU A 150 -17.80 17.50 1.53
CA GLU A 150 -19.06 17.32 0.81
C GLU A 150 -20.16 16.82 1.75
N ASP A 151 -19.88 15.83 2.60
CA ASP A 151 -20.80 15.33 3.63
C ASP A 151 -20.37 15.77 5.03
N LYS A 152 -20.70 17.02 5.38
CA LYS A 152 -20.36 17.61 6.69
C LYS A 152 -21.06 16.96 7.88
N ASN A 153 -22.10 16.17 7.65
CA ASN A 153 -22.88 15.52 8.70
C ASN A 153 -22.43 14.08 8.95
N THR A 154 -21.52 13.54 8.12
CA THR A 154 -21.00 12.19 8.32
C THR A 154 -20.31 12.06 9.67
N LEU A 155 -20.55 10.93 10.32
CA LEU A 155 -19.94 10.59 11.61
C LEU A 155 -18.88 9.49 11.46
N PHE A 156 -18.60 9.06 10.22
CA PHE A 156 -17.81 7.87 9.91
C PHE A 156 -16.48 7.80 10.68
N TYR A 157 -15.62 8.81 10.55
CA TYR A 157 -14.29 8.80 11.19
C TYR A 157 -14.37 8.87 12.71
N ARG A 158 -15.33 9.63 13.25
CA ARG A 158 -15.58 9.71 14.69
C ARG A 158 -16.08 8.38 15.24
N ASP A 159 -17.07 7.79 14.59
CA ASP A 159 -17.66 6.53 15.02
C ASP A 159 -16.63 5.40 14.87
N TYR A 160 -15.84 5.37 13.80
CA TYR A 160 -14.70 4.46 13.66
C TYR A 160 -13.69 4.64 14.79
N PHE A 161 -13.24 5.88 15.06
CA PHE A 161 -12.28 6.18 16.13
C PHE A 161 -12.72 5.62 17.50
N HIS A 162 -13.99 5.84 17.87
CA HIS A 162 -14.54 5.35 19.14
C HIS A 162 -14.77 3.85 19.13
N ASN A 163 -15.40 3.31 18.08
CA ASN A 163 -15.79 1.92 18.01
C ASN A 163 -14.60 0.98 17.79
N SER A 164 -13.51 1.46 17.19
CA SER A 164 -12.26 0.72 17.00
C SER A 164 -11.29 0.87 18.18
N HIS A 165 -11.64 1.63 19.22
CA HIS A 165 -10.81 1.84 20.41
C HIS A 165 -9.46 2.54 20.12
N TRP A 166 -9.39 3.33 19.04
CA TRP A 166 -8.17 4.04 18.65
C TRP A 166 -7.78 5.18 19.60
N SER A 167 -8.67 5.57 20.52
CA SER A 167 -8.34 6.47 21.64
C SER A 167 -7.25 5.94 22.57
N HIS A 168 -7.02 4.63 22.59
CA HIS A 168 -5.89 4.05 23.32
C HIS A 168 -4.55 4.19 22.58
N LEU A 169 -4.59 4.37 21.26
CA LEU A 169 -3.41 4.54 20.40
C LEU A 169 -3.07 6.02 20.20
N ILE A 170 -4.03 6.82 19.74
CA ILE A 170 -3.88 8.26 19.48
C ILE A 170 -4.30 9.02 20.74
N LYS A 171 -3.34 9.41 21.57
CA LYS A 171 -3.61 10.00 22.90
C LYS A 171 -3.70 11.53 22.91
N ASN A 172 -3.07 12.21 21.95
CA ASN A 172 -3.08 13.66 21.88
C ASN A 172 -4.41 14.17 21.32
N SER A 173 -5.06 15.12 21.99
CA SER A 173 -6.40 15.60 21.60
C SER A 173 -6.43 16.25 20.21
N THR A 174 -5.40 17.01 19.83
CA THR A 174 -5.31 17.62 18.50
C THR A 174 -5.14 16.56 17.40
N GLU A 175 -4.38 15.50 17.67
CA GLU A 175 -4.26 14.36 16.75
C GLU A 175 -5.59 13.61 16.62
N GLN A 176 -6.30 13.41 17.73
CA GLN A 176 -7.63 12.78 17.74
C GLN A 176 -8.65 13.61 16.97
N GLU A 177 -8.71 14.92 17.21
CA GLU A 177 -9.59 15.85 16.50
C GLU A 177 -9.32 15.77 14.99
N LYS A 178 -8.03 15.84 14.59
CA LYS A 178 -7.66 15.79 13.18
C LYS A 178 -7.99 14.46 12.52
N PHE A 179 -7.77 13.33 13.20
CA PHE A 179 -8.19 12.02 12.72
C PHE A 179 -9.71 11.93 12.57
N GLN A 180 -10.47 12.44 13.54
CA GLN A 180 -11.94 12.39 13.49
C GLN A 180 -12.54 13.29 12.40
N GLU A 181 -11.79 14.26 11.87
CA GLU A 181 -12.23 15.06 10.71
C GLU A 181 -12.22 14.26 9.41
N CYS A 182 -11.15 13.50 9.12
CA CYS A 182 -11.07 12.73 7.86
C CYS A 182 -10.02 11.59 7.81
N GLY A 183 -9.70 10.99 8.94
CA GLY A 183 -8.87 9.79 9.02
C GLY A 183 -7.36 10.01 8.82
N TYR A 184 -6.91 11.27 8.68
CA TYR A 184 -5.50 11.63 8.55
C TYR A 184 -5.08 12.59 9.66
N TYR A 185 -3.81 12.57 10.05
CA TYR A 185 -3.29 13.39 11.13
C TYR A 185 -1.75 13.46 11.09
N LYS A 186 -1.17 14.31 11.93
CA LYS A 186 0.28 14.40 12.13
C LYS A 186 0.59 14.03 13.57
N SER A 187 1.67 13.29 13.79
CA SER A 187 2.13 12.96 15.14
C SER A 187 3.64 13.16 15.29
N TYR A 188 4.12 13.15 16.53
CA TYR A 188 5.52 13.32 16.88
C TYR A 188 5.98 12.16 17.77
N SER A 189 7.00 11.45 17.33
CA SER A 189 7.57 10.35 18.11
C SER A 189 9.05 10.19 17.79
N HIS A 190 9.88 9.97 18.82
CA HIS A 190 11.32 9.71 18.69
C HIS A 190 12.08 10.74 17.81
N GLY A 191 11.75 12.02 17.94
CA GLY A 191 12.36 13.11 17.16
C GLY A 191 11.97 13.15 15.68
N LYS A 192 10.95 12.39 15.28
CA LYS A 192 10.38 12.35 13.93
C LYS A 192 8.99 12.96 13.90
N VAL A 193 8.65 13.51 12.74
CA VAL A 193 7.31 13.98 12.40
C VAL A 193 6.66 12.92 11.53
N PHE A 194 5.58 12.32 12.01
CA PHE A 194 4.79 11.37 11.25
C PHE A 194 3.68 12.13 10.54
N ILE A 195 3.63 12.05 9.22
CA ILE A 195 2.49 12.52 8.44
C ILE A 195 1.75 11.27 7.97
N LEU A 196 0.54 11.11 8.52
CA LEU A 196 -0.25 9.88 8.48
C LEU A 196 -1.46 10.15 7.60
N LEU A 197 -1.44 9.61 6.39
CA LEU A 197 -2.37 9.97 5.32
C LEU A 197 -3.44 8.90 5.14
N ASN A 198 -4.68 9.35 4.93
CA ASN A 198 -5.78 8.53 4.47
C ASN A 198 -5.78 8.51 2.94
N THR A 199 -4.94 7.68 2.34
CA THR A 199 -4.85 7.56 0.87
C THR A 199 -6.03 6.80 0.25
N ASN A 200 -6.89 6.18 1.07
CA ASN A 200 -8.14 5.53 0.62
C ASN A 200 -9.12 6.54 0.01
N LEU A 201 -9.00 7.83 0.34
CA LEU A 201 -9.72 8.93 -0.30
C LEU A 201 -9.41 9.07 -1.79
N TYR A 202 -8.24 8.61 -2.23
CA TYR A 202 -7.75 8.72 -3.61
C TYR A 202 -7.80 7.39 -4.36
N TYR A 203 -8.16 6.31 -3.68
CA TYR A 203 -8.15 4.98 -4.27
C TYR A 203 -9.20 4.89 -5.38
N GLN A 204 -8.85 4.26 -6.50
CA GLN A 204 -9.68 4.14 -7.71
C GLN A 204 -11.12 3.67 -7.49
N ASN A 205 -11.37 2.93 -6.42
CA ASN A 205 -12.70 2.41 -6.07
C ASN A 205 -13.54 3.39 -5.24
N ASN A 206 -12.94 4.47 -4.73
CA ASN A 206 -13.62 5.52 -4.00
C ASN A 206 -14.07 6.64 -4.96
N ASN A 207 -15.21 7.27 -4.65
CA ASN A 207 -15.77 8.32 -5.50
C ASN A 207 -15.80 9.65 -4.74
N THR A 208 -14.73 10.41 -4.86
CA THR A 208 -14.47 11.64 -4.11
C THR A 208 -14.21 12.83 -5.04
N GLY A 209 -14.16 14.05 -4.49
CA GLY A 209 -14.06 15.31 -5.25
C GLY A 209 -12.71 15.56 -5.94
N ILE A 210 -12.14 16.77 -5.80
CA ILE A 210 -10.85 17.16 -6.41
C ILE A 210 -9.70 17.08 -5.40
N ASP A 211 -9.99 17.37 -4.14
CA ASP A 211 -9.08 17.21 -3.00
C ASP A 211 -9.95 16.87 -1.79
N PRO A 212 -10.42 15.62 -1.66
CA PRO A 212 -11.30 15.21 -0.59
C PRO A 212 -10.67 15.51 0.78
N CYS A 213 -11.49 16.08 1.65
CA CYS A 213 -11.10 16.55 2.97
C CYS A 213 -9.93 17.55 2.99
N ASP A 214 -9.65 18.22 1.87
CA ASP A 214 -8.51 19.11 1.67
C ASP A 214 -7.16 18.47 2.07
N GLN A 215 -7.05 17.14 1.98
CA GLN A 215 -5.89 16.41 2.49
C GLN A 215 -4.62 16.69 1.69
N LEU A 216 -4.66 16.83 0.36
CA LEU A 216 -3.46 17.16 -0.44
C LEU A 216 -2.97 18.58 -0.12
N LYS A 217 -3.90 19.53 0.07
CA LYS A 217 -3.57 20.89 0.52
C LYS A 217 -2.95 20.87 1.92
N TRP A 218 -3.51 20.12 2.86
CA TRP A 218 -2.96 19.95 4.20
C TRP A 218 -1.57 19.31 4.14
N PHE A 219 -1.44 18.18 3.44
CA PHE A 219 -0.17 17.46 3.26
C PHE A 219 0.94 18.36 2.72
N LYS A 220 0.65 19.14 1.68
CA LYS A 220 1.60 20.11 1.11
C LYS A 220 2.06 21.16 2.14
N THR A 221 1.15 21.62 3.00
CA THR A 221 1.45 22.60 4.05
C THR A 221 2.38 21.99 5.09
N GLU A 222 2.03 20.82 5.61
CA GLU A 222 2.84 20.09 6.60
C GLU A 222 4.25 19.79 6.10
N MET A 223 4.36 19.33 4.85
CA MET A 223 5.65 19.14 4.21
C MET A 223 6.42 20.46 4.10
N SER A 224 5.78 21.58 3.75
CA SER A 224 6.46 22.86 3.61
C SER A 224 7.03 23.41 4.93
N GLU A 225 6.47 23.03 6.07
CA GLU A 225 6.87 23.47 7.41
C GLU A 225 7.85 22.51 8.10
N ALA A 226 7.91 21.24 7.66
CA ALA A 226 8.77 20.24 8.28
C ALA A 226 10.28 20.54 8.16
N GLY A 227 11.05 20.02 9.11
CA GLY A 227 12.51 20.07 9.09
C GLY A 227 13.14 19.14 8.05
N ALA A 228 14.42 19.35 7.77
CA ALA A 228 15.17 18.47 6.87
C ALA A 228 15.29 17.06 7.48
N ARG A 229 15.03 16.03 6.67
CA ARG A 229 15.13 14.59 7.03
C ARG A 229 14.41 14.21 8.35
N SER A 230 13.29 14.87 8.66
CA SER A 230 12.51 14.61 9.87
C SER A 230 11.20 13.86 9.63
N VAL A 231 10.71 13.81 8.40
CA VAL A 231 9.36 13.31 8.10
C VAL A 231 9.34 11.82 7.82
N ILE A 232 8.51 11.07 8.52
CA ILE A 232 8.10 9.72 8.15
C ILE A 232 6.70 9.81 7.53
N LEU A 233 6.60 9.47 6.25
CA LEU A 233 5.30 9.36 5.58
C LEU A 233 4.76 7.95 5.75
N VAL A 234 3.52 7.84 6.21
CA VAL A 234 2.82 6.57 6.34
C VAL A 234 1.45 6.70 5.71
N ALA A 235 1.12 5.76 4.83
CA ALA A 235 -0.22 5.62 4.28
C ALA A 235 -0.47 4.15 3.95
N HIS A 236 -1.71 3.80 3.60
CA HIS A 236 -2.02 2.44 3.18
C HIS A 236 -1.74 2.23 1.69
N VAL A 237 -2.59 2.80 0.82
CA VAL A 237 -2.46 2.73 -0.64
C VAL A 237 -1.26 3.54 -1.12
N PRO A 238 -0.27 2.95 -1.82
CA PRO A 238 0.86 3.67 -2.39
C PRO A 238 0.49 4.41 -3.69
N PRO A 239 1.18 5.51 -4.06
CA PRO A 239 1.05 6.09 -5.39
C PRO A 239 1.70 5.18 -6.46
N GLY A 240 1.36 5.41 -7.72
CA GLY A 240 1.84 4.63 -8.84
C GLY A 240 1.01 3.36 -9.04
N TYR A 241 1.67 2.28 -9.45
CA TYR A 241 1.04 1.10 -10.01
C TYR A 241 1.34 -0.16 -9.20
N TYR A 242 0.49 -1.17 -9.37
CA TYR A 242 0.82 -2.53 -8.96
C TYR A 242 1.93 -3.07 -9.88
N GLU A 243 2.97 -3.65 -9.31
CA GLU A 243 4.13 -4.12 -10.09
C GLU A 243 3.88 -5.44 -10.82
N ARG A 244 2.84 -6.19 -10.44
CA ARG A 244 2.51 -7.49 -11.05
C ARG A 244 1.56 -7.39 -12.23
N THR A 245 0.81 -6.29 -12.34
CA THR A 245 -0.12 -6.04 -13.44
C THR A 245 -0.39 -4.54 -13.60
N VAL A 246 -0.60 -4.09 -14.84
CA VAL A 246 -0.78 -2.68 -15.18
C VAL A 246 -2.19 -2.47 -15.73
N TYR A 247 -3.07 -1.88 -14.91
CA TYR A 247 -4.40 -1.42 -15.32
C TYR A 247 -4.51 0.11 -15.25
N GLY A 248 -4.16 0.69 -14.12
CA GLY A 248 -4.15 2.13 -13.84
C GLY A 248 -3.34 2.39 -12.57
N PRO A 249 -2.99 3.66 -12.28
CA PRO A 249 -2.40 3.99 -10.99
C PRO A 249 -3.46 3.79 -9.90
N PHE A 250 -3.05 3.36 -8.71
CA PHE A 250 -3.98 3.14 -7.59
C PHE A 250 -4.74 4.43 -7.21
N MET A 251 -4.06 5.58 -7.30
CA MET A 251 -4.61 6.89 -6.95
C MET A 251 -5.26 7.58 -8.16
N MET A 252 -6.49 7.20 -8.48
CA MET A 252 -7.24 7.68 -9.63
C MET A 252 -8.71 7.85 -9.27
N THR A 253 -9.46 8.65 -10.00
CA THR A 253 -10.93 8.68 -9.89
C THR A 253 -11.54 7.52 -10.70
N LYS A 254 -12.79 7.17 -10.40
CA LYS A 254 -13.57 6.18 -11.18
C LYS A 254 -13.67 6.52 -12.67
N ASP A 255 -13.64 7.81 -13.00
CA ASP A 255 -13.71 8.29 -14.38
C ASP A 255 -12.36 8.26 -15.11
N GLY A 256 -11.30 7.76 -14.46
CA GLY A 256 -9.97 7.62 -15.04
C GLY A 256 -9.07 8.85 -14.90
N ASP A 257 -9.41 9.82 -14.03
CA ASP A 257 -8.57 10.99 -13.77
C ASP A 257 -7.53 10.69 -12.69
N TYR A 258 -6.25 10.81 -13.02
CA TYR A 258 -5.11 10.45 -12.19
C TYR A 258 -4.45 11.67 -11.51
N HIS A 259 -5.14 12.81 -11.39
CA HIS A 259 -4.61 14.01 -10.75
C HIS A 259 -4.15 13.77 -9.30
N TYR A 260 -4.82 12.89 -8.54
CA TYR A 260 -4.40 12.53 -7.19
C TYR A 260 -2.99 11.96 -7.18
N ASN A 261 -2.72 10.96 -8.03
CA ASN A 261 -1.41 10.36 -8.18
C ASN A 261 -0.35 11.39 -8.53
N GLU A 262 -0.60 12.21 -9.55
CA GLU A 262 0.36 13.20 -10.04
C GLU A 262 0.67 14.27 -8.99
N PHE A 263 -0.35 14.79 -8.32
CA PHE A 263 -0.18 15.84 -7.30
C PHE A 263 0.48 15.30 -6.03
N TYR A 264 0.18 14.06 -5.64
CA TYR A 264 0.88 13.39 -4.54
C TYR A 264 2.37 13.25 -4.85
N ILE A 265 2.70 12.74 -6.05
CA ILE A 265 4.09 12.59 -6.50
C ILE A 265 4.79 13.95 -6.61
N ASP A 266 4.09 15.01 -7.03
CA ASP A 266 4.62 16.39 -7.03
C ASP A 266 5.02 16.85 -5.63
N ILE A 267 4.16 16.66 -4.62
CA ILE A 267 4.46 17.04 -3.22
C ILE A 267 5.67 16.26 -2.71
N VAL A 268 5.67 14.93 -2.85
CA VAL A 268 6.74 14.06 -2.38
C VAL A 268 8.08 14.40 -3.04
N THR A 269 8.08 14.57 -4.36
CA THR A 269 9.31 14.89 -5.12
C THR A 269 9.83 16.29 -4.74
N LYS A 270 8.94 17.27 -4.59
CA LYS A 270 9.31 18.64 -4.24
C LYS A 270 9.95 18.77 -2.85
N TYR A 271 9.49 17.98 -1.88
CA TYR A 271 9.95 18.04 -0.49
C TYR A 271 10.76 16.81 -0.08
N ALA A 272 11.41 16.13 -1.04
CA ALA A 272 12.18 14.92 -0.80
C ALA A 272 13.31 15.09 0.23
N ASP A 273 13.88 16.30 0.35
CA ASP A 273 14.91 16.66 1.34
C ASP A 273 14.42 16.59 2.79
N LYS A 274 13.10 16.69 3.00
CA LYS A 274 12.45 16.63 4.31
C LYS A 274 12.10 15.21 4.74
N ILE A 275 11.98 14.31 3.76
CA ILE A 275 11.54 12.93 3.97
C ILE A 275 12.71 12.11 4.54
N PHE A 276 12.50 11.54 5.71
CA PHE A 276 13.33 10.50 6.28
C PHE A 276 13.08 9.15 5.60
N ALA A 277 11.80 8.72 5.57
CA ALA A 277 11.35 7.47 4.94
C ALA A 277 9.85 7.51 4.62
N GLN A 278 9.38 6.58 3.79
CA GLN A 278 7.97 6.43 3.39
C GLN A 278 7.56 4.95 3.44
N PHE A 279 6.41 4.64 4.04
CA PHE A 279 5.95 3.28 4.31
C PHE A 279 4.50 3.07 3.89
N TYR A 280 4.27 2.03 3.08
CA TYR A 280 2.96 1.65 2.54
C TYR A 280 2.71 0.14 2.67
N GLY A 281 1.46 -0.27 2.47
CA GLY A 281 0.98 -1.66 2.44
C GLY A 281 0.23 -1.96 1.15
N HIS A 282 -0.99 -2.49 1.27
CA HIS A 282 -2.02 -2.65 0.23
C HIS A 282 -1.73 -3.70 -0.85
N THR A 283 -0.49 -3.76 -1.34
CA THR A 283 -0.15 -4.67 -2.45
C THR A 283 0.10 -6.12 -2.00
N HIS A 284 0.25 -6.34 -0.69
CA HIS A 284 0.53 -7.63 -0.05
C HIS A 284 1.87 -8.27 -0.47
N THR A 285 2.72 -7.50 -1.16
CA THR A 285 3.97 -7.99 -1.75
C THR A 285 5.18 -7.16 -1.31
N ASP A 286 6.36 -7.79 -1.30
CA ASP A 286 7.59 -7.11 -0.89
C ASP A 286 8.13 -6.26 -2.05
N SER A 287 8.10 -4.94 -1.88
CA SER A 287 8.42 -4.02 -2.96
C SER A 287 8.96 -2.68 -2.47
N PHE A 288 9.44 -1.89 -3.42
CA PHE A 288 9.79 -0.49 -3.19
C PHE A 288 9.46 0.35 -4.42
N ARG A 289 9.45 1.67 -4.28
CA ARG A 289 9.17 2.63 -5.37
C ARG A 289 10.22 3.72 -5.41
N LEU A 290 10.69 4.02 -6.61
CA LEU A 290 11.61 5.12 -6.87
C LEU A 290 10.82 6.36 -7.30
N PHE A 291 10.97 7.46 -6.55
CA PHE A 291 10.34 8.75 -6.86
C PHE A 291 11.33 9.66 -7.56
N GLY A 292 10.90 10.32 -8.64
CA GLY A 292 11.70 11.28 -9.39
C GLY A 292 11.86 10.87 -10.85
N HIS A 293 12.79 11.50 -11.54
CA HIS A 293 13.15 11.11 -12.91
C HIS A 293 14.07 9.89 -12.86
N PRO A 294 13.99 8.92 -13.79
CA PRO A 294 14.90 7.75 -13.79
C PRO A 294 16.40 8.08 -13.68
N ASP A 295 16.80 9.22 -14.24
CA ASP A 295 18.19 9.73 -14.17
C ASP A 295 18.52 10.45 -12.85
N ASN A 296 17.50 10.88 -12.10
CA ASN A 296 17.65 11.62 -10.83
C ASN A 296 16.51 11.25 -9.86
N ILE A 297 16.71 10.16 -9.13
CA ILE A 297 15.79 9.70 -8.08
C ILE A 297 15.89 10.65 -6.88
N SER A 298 14.76 11.20 -6.46
CA SER A 298 14.65 12.16 -5.35
C SER A 298 14.46 11.47 -4.00
N THR A 299 13.64 10.42 -3.94
CA THR A 299 13.37 9.65 -2.72
C THR A 299 12.88 8.24 -3.06
N VAL A 300 12.74 7.40 -2.04
CA VAL A 300 12.24 6.01 -2.17
C VAL A 300 11.12 5.76 -1.17
N ALA A 301 10.24 4.82 -1.50
CA ALA A 301 9.23 4.30 -0.58
C ALA A 301 9.33 2.78 -0.46
N PHE A 302 8.99 2.27 0.71
CA PHE A 302 8.95 0.83 0.99
C PHE A 302 7.50 0.37 1.07
N ILE A 303 7.22 -0.74 0.40
CA ILE A 303 5.94 -1.43 0.44
C ILE A 303 6.18 -2.75 1.16
N ALA A 304 5.46 -2.97 2.25
CA ALA A 304 5.59 -4.20 3.02
C ALA A 304 4.61 -5.27 2.50
N PRO A 305 5.01 -6.55 2.50
CA PRO A 305 4.10 -7.65 2.28
C PRO A 305 3.14 -7.82 3.47
N SER A 306 2.04 -8.52 3.23
CA SER A 306 0.94 -8.70 4.17
C SER A 306 1.19 -9.78 5.22
N VAL A 307 0.41 -9.72 6.31
CA VAL A 307 0.26 -10.87 7.22
C VAL A 307 -0.74 -11.88 6.66
N THR A 308 -1.80 -11.44 5.98
CA THR A 308 -2.66 -12.38 5.24
C THR A 308 -1.85 -13.07 4.14
N PRO A 309 -1.99 -14.39 3.95
CA PRO A 309 -1.28 -15.07 2.86
C PRO A 309 -1.92 -14.81 1.49
N LYS A 310 -3.17 -14.34 1.47
CA LYS A 310 -3.91 -14.07 0.25
C LYS A 310 -3.54 -12.68 -0.30
N VAL A 311 -3.05 -12.64 -1.54
CA VAL A 311 -2.74 -11.38 -2.24
C VAL A 311 -3.94 -10.96 -3.09
N ASP A 312 -4.39 -11.85 -3.97
CA ASP A 312 -5.55 -11.63 -4.82
C ASP A 312 -6.21 -12.99 -5.16
N GLY A 313 -7.11 -13.03 -6.14
CA GLY A 313 -7.76 -14.26 -6.57
C GLY A 313 -6.84 -15.27 -7.28
N HIS A 314 -5.58 -14.92 -7.54
CA HIS A 314 -4.65 -15.67 -8.39
C HIS A 314 -3.25 -15.87 -7.78
N SER A 315 -2.91 -15.12 -6.73
CA SER A 315 -1.57 -15.07 -6.14
C SER A 315 -1.61 -15.02 -4.61
N SER A 316 -0.48 -15.37 -3.99
CA SER A 316 -0.36 -15.49 -2.53
C SER A 316 1.09 -15.38 -2.09
N THR A 317 1.29 -14.99 -0.84
CA THR A 317 2.59 -14.88 -0.18
C THR A 317 2.57 -15.65 1.14
N TYR A 318 3.73 -15.90 1.72
CA TYR A 318 3.78 -16.29 3.13
C TYR A 318 3.49 -15.07 4.02
N PRO A 319 2.76 -15.25 5.13
CA PRO A 319 2.56 -14.20 6.12
C PRO A 319 3.87 -13.56 6.54
N SER A 320 3.88 -12.24 6.63
CA SER A 320 5.11 -11.47 6.68
C SER A 320 5.06 -10.28 7.64
N ILE A 321 6.20 -9.99 8.29
CA ILE A 321 6.42 -8.80 9.13
C ILE A 321 7.82 -8.25 8.90
N ARG A 322 8.01 -6.93 9.05
CA ARG A 322 9.28 -6.27 8.75
C ARG A 322 9.82 -5.46 9.92
N LEU A 323 11.06 -5.71 10.30
CA LEU A 323 11.79 -4.96 11.34
C LEU A 323 12.82 -4.04 10.70
N TYR A 324 12.69 -2.74 10.91
CA TYR A 324 13.66 -1.75 10.44
C TYR A 324 14.69 -1.44 11.52
N GLU A 325 15.88 -1.09 11.05
CA GLU A 325 16.99 -0.54 11.85
C GLU A 325 17.30 0.87 11.34
N TYR A 326 17.43 1.83 12.25
CA TYR A 326 17.73 3.21 11.89
C TYR A 326 18.66 3.92 12.88
N GLU A 327 19.23 5.02 12.42
CA GLU A 327 19.99 5.98 13.22
C GLU A 327 19.52 7.40 12.86
N ASP A 328 19.74 8.38 13.75
CA ASP A 328 19.30 9.79 13.68
C ASP A 328 18.69 10.23 12.32
N LYS A 329 19.47 10.28 11.23
CA LYS A 329 19.03 10.76 9.90
C LYS A 329 19.03 9.72 8.79
N GLU A 330 19.25 8.45 9.11
CA GLU A 330 19.39 7.40 8.10
C GLU A 330 18.67 6.10 8.47
N LEU A 331 17.94 5.55 7.49
CA LEU A 331 17.41 4.20 7.56
C LEU A 331 18.52 3.24 7.13
N LEU A 332 18.92 2.36 8.05
CA LEU A 332 20.09 1.52 7.88
C LEU A 332 19.73 0.22 7.18
N ASN A 333 18.69 -0.46 7.63
CA ASN A 333 18.37 -1.79 7.13
C ASN A 333 16.91 -2.15 7.40
N TYR A 334 16.47 -3.24 6.80
CA TYR A 334 15.37 -4.02 7.37
C TYR A 334 15.65 -5.51 7.25
N LYS A 335 15.04 -6.25 8.17
CA LYS A 335 14.91 -7.70 8.13
C LYS A 335 13.46 -8.03 7.86
N GLN A 336 13.24 -8.80 6.81
CA GLN A 336 11.95 -9.39 6.52
C GLN A 336 11.86 -10.70 7.29
N TYR A 337 10.73 -10.95 7.93
CA TYR A 337 10.40 -12.24 8.53
C TYR A 337 9.18 -12.81 7.83
N TYR A 338 9.10 -14.13 7.81
CA TYR A 338 7.97 -14.86 7.27
C TYR A 338 7.55 -16.02 8.19
N PHE A 339 6.31 -16.46 8.04
CA PHE A 339 5.72 -17.55 8.80
C PHE A 339 5.24 -18.66 7.87
N ASN A 340 5.82 -19.86 7.97
CA ASN A 340 5.49 -20.95 7.08
C ASN A 340 4.22 -21.70 7.52
N ILE A 341 3.05 -21.26 7.05
CA ILE A 341 1.73 -21.85 7.41
C ILE A 341 1.54 -23.32 7.03
N THR A 342 2.46 -23.89 6.23
CA THR A 342 2.44 -25.31 5.83
C THR A 342 3.12 -26.25 6.82
N GLU A 343 3.90 -25.70 7.76
CA GLU A 343 4.57 -26.49 8.80
C GLU A 343 3.60 -26.87 9.92
N ARG A 344 3.91 -27.99 10.59
CA ARG A 344 3.10 -28.50 11.71
C ARG A 344 3.18 -27.60 12.95
N GLU A 345 4.38 -27.09 13.25
CA GLU A 345 4.66 -26.21 14.39
C GLU A 345 5.38 -24.96 13.86
N PRO A 346 4.67 -24.07 13.17
CA PRO A 346 5.29 -22.95 12.49
C PRO A 346 5.77 -21.88 13.47
N SER A 347 6.87 -21.23 13.09
CA SER A 347 7.46 -20.11 13.82
C SER A 347 7.94 -19.02 12.87
N TRP A 348 7.98 -17.79 13.37
CA TRP A 348 8.54 -16.65 12.65
C TRP A 348 10.04 -16.81 12.50
N ARG A 349 10.53 -16.69 11.26
CA ARG A 349 11.97 -16.75 10.98
C ARG A 349 12.37 -15.67 9.99
N GLU A 350 13.64 -15.28 10.04
CA GLU A 350 14.19 -14.31 9.09
C GLU A 350 14.08 -14.87 7.67
N ALA A 351 13.41 -14.14 6.79
CA ALA A 351 13.35 -14.37 5.36
C ALA A 351 14.66 -13.90 4.72
N TYR A 352 15.00 -12.63 4.94
CA TYR A 352 16.24 -12.04 4.48
C TYR A 352 16.56 -10.74 5.23
N ASP A 353 17.84 -10.38 5.19
CA ASP A 353 18.36 -9.08 5.58
C ASP A 353 18.69 -8.29 4.30
N PHE A 354 18.11 -7.09 4.14
CA PHE A 354 18.18 -6.33 2.89
C PHE A 354 19.61 -5.98 2.49
N ARG A 355 20.40 -5.48 3.44
CA ARG A 355 21.80 -5.07 3.20
C ARG A 355 22.66 -6.22 2.73
N SER A 356 22.58 -7.36 3.41
CA SER A 356 23.37 -8.54 3.04
C SER A 356 22.93 -9.13 1.70
N THR A 357 21.63 -9.14 1.43
CA THR A 357 21.04 -9.69 0.19
C THR A 357 21.44 -8.89 -1.04
N TYR A 358 21.39 -7.56 -0.94
CA TYR A 358 21.67 -6.67 -2.08
C TYR A 358 23.07 -6.03 -2.02
N GLY A 359 23.90 -6.39 -1.04
CA GLY A 359 25.29 -5.91 -0.94
C GLY A 359 25.43 -4.41 -0.68
N VAL A 360 24.47 -3.79 0.02
CA VAL A 360 24.45 -2.33 0.26
C VAL A 360 24.74 -1.95 1.71
N LYS A 361 25.19 -0.70 1.92
CA LYS A 361 25.57 -0.21 3.26
C LYS A 361 24.39 0.28 4.09
N ASN A 362 23.37 0.83 3.44
CA ASN A 362 22.17 1.38 4.07
C ASN A 362 21.04 1.51 3.05
N LEU A 363 19.86 1.98 3.48
CA LEU A 363 18.70 2.17 2.63
C LEU A 363 18.60 3.59 2.04
N SER A 364 19.74 4.23 1.78
CA SER A 364 19.78 5.53 1.08
C SER A 364 19.27 5.44 -0.36
N VAL A 365 18.78 6.58 -0.88
CA VAL A 365 18.28 6.69 -2.26
C VAL A 365 19.32 6.20 -3.29
N TYR A 366 20.60 6.55 -3.08
CA TYR A 366 21.69 6.11 -3.94
C TYR A 366 21.81 4.58 -3.98
N ASN A 367 21.79 3.93 -2.82
CA ASN A 367 21.89 2.47 -2.74
C ASN A 367 20.66 1.79 -3.34
N LEU A 368 19.45 2.25 -3.05
CA LEU A 368 18.23 1.68 -3.60
C LEU A 368 18.14 1.84 -5.12
N LYS A 369 18.64 2.95 -5.66
CA LYS A 369 18.78 3.12 -7.11
C LYS A 369 19.77 2.09 -7.69
N ASN A 370 20.91 1.86 -7.05
CA ASN A 370 21.86 0.84 -7.51
C ASN A 370 21.25 -0.57 -7.46
N VAL A 371 20.51 -0.90 -6.39
CA VAL A 371 19.76 -2.16 -6.31
C VAL A 371 18.78 -2.30 -7.47
N PHE A 372 18.01 -1.25 -7.78
CA PHE A 372 17.12 -1.26 -8.94
C PHE A 372 17.87 -1.43 -10.28
N ASP A 373 18.99 -0.73 -10.46
CA ASP A 373 19.82 -0.84 -11.67
C ASP A 373 20.35 -2.28 -11.82
N ASP A 374 20.71 -2.93 -10.72
CA ASP A 374 21.18 -4.31 -10.69
C ASP A 374 20.06 -5.32 -10.97
N ILE A 375 18.88 -5.14 -10.36
CA ILE A 375 17.65 -5.90 -10.68
C ILE A 375 17.33 -5.77 -12.18
N SER A 376 17.46 -4.58 -12.75
CA SER A 376 17.13 -4.31 -14.15
C SER A 376 18.11 -4.93 -15.16
N LYS A 377 19.39 -5.08 -14.79
CA LYS A 377 20.46 -5.51 -15.69
C LYS A 377 20.82 -6.99 -15.56
N HIS A 378 20.61 -7.58 -14.39
CA HIS A 378 21.08 -8.93 -14.08
C HIS A 378 19.90 -9.88 -13.80
N PRO A 379 19.60 -10.82 -14.72
CA PRO A 379 18.47 -11.73 -14.57
C PRO A 379 18.46 -12.55 -13.27
N SER A 380 19.64 -12.90 -12.73
CA SER A 380 19.75 -13.61 -11.45
C SER A 380 19.34 -12.74 -10.25
N ILE A 381 19.61 -11.44 -10.31
CA ILE A 381 19.22 -10.49 -9.26
C ILE A 381 17.72 -10.21 -9.36
N PHE A 382 17.17 -10.07 -10.58
CA PHE A 382 15.72 -10.03 -10.78
C PHE A 382 15.04 -11.28 -10.22
N ALA A 383 15.54 -12.48 -10.53
CA ALA A 383 14.96 -13.72 -10.02
C ALA A 383 14.95 -13.76 -8.48
N LYS A 384 16.01 -13.23 -7.84
CA LYS A 384 16.04 -13.09 -6.38
C LYS A 384 15.02 -12.07 -5.87
N TYR A 385 14.92 -10.90 -6.51
CA TYR A 385 13.90 -9.90 -6.18
C TYR A 385 12.47 -10.47 -6.31
N TYR A 386 12.18 -11.20 -7.39
CA TYR A 386 10.86 -11.78 -7.63
C TYR A 386 10.51 -12.86 -6.59
N GLU A 387 11.47 -13.73 -6.23
CA GLU A 387 11.31 -14.68 -5.12
C GLU A 387 10.97 -13.98 -3.80
N LEU A 388 11.58 -12.84 -3.52
CA LEU A 388 11.31 -12.06 -2.31
C LEU A 388 9.99 -11.28 -2.39
N ASN A 389 9.61 -10.79 -3.57
CA ASN A 389 8.33 -10.12 -3.80
C ASN A 389 7.14 -11.04 -3.48
N THR A 390 7.26 -12.34 -3.76
CA THR A 390 6.27 -13.37 -3.39
C THR A 390 6.49 -13.95 -1.99
N VAL A 391 7.48 -13.45 -1.25
CA VAL A 391 7.91 -13.96 0.06
C VAL A 391 8.14 -15.47 0.04
N PHE A 392 8.84 -15.98 -0.99
CA PHE A 392 9.11 -17.40 -1.25
C PHE A 392 7.89 -18.27 -1.59
N HIS A 393 6.68 -17.71 -1.68
CA HIS A 393 5.57 -18.49 -2.20
C HIS A 393 5.77 -18.73 -3.69
N ARG A 394 5.53 -19.98 -4.13
CA ARG A 394 5.80 -20.39 -5.50
C ARG A 394 4.72 -19.82 -6.41
N GLU A 395 5.10 -18.84 -7.21
CA GLU A 395 4.27 -18.33 -8.30
C GLU A 395 4.68 -18.90 -9.66
N GLN A 396 3.91 -18.55 -10.68
CA GLN A 396 4.21 -18.91 -12.06
C GLN A 396 5.56 -18.31 -12.50
N HIS A 397 6.14 -18.89 -13.55
CA HIS A 397 7.37 -18.36 -14.12
C HIS A 397 7.14 -16.92 -14.62
N CYS A 398 7.92 -15.97 -14.10
CA CYS A 398 7.90 -14.58 -14.53
C CYS A 398 8.58 -14.44 -15.90
N ASP A 399 7.76 -14.39 -16.96
CA ASP A 399 8.22 -14.22 -18.32
C ASP A 399 8.72 -12.78 -18.59
N LYS A 400 9.10 -12.48 -19.84
CA LYS A 400 9.58 -11.14 -20.22
C LYS A 400 8.58 -10.03 -19.94
N LYS A 401 7.27 -10.32 -20.07
CA LYS A 401 6.19 -9.36 -19.82
C LYS A 401 6.09 -9.05 -18.34
N CYS A 402 6.12 -10.10 -17.52
CA CYS A 402 6.15 -10.00 -16.06
C CYS A 402 7.38 -9.20 -15.59
N ILE A 403 8.59 -9.54 -16.07
CA ILE A 403 9.82 -8.80 -15.73
C ILE A 403 9.66 -7.32 -16.05
N HIS A 404 9.22 -6.99 -17.26
CA HIS A 404 9.06 -5.62 -17.71
C HIS A 404 8.04 -4.83 -16.89
N THR A 405 6.90 -5.47 -16.58
CA THR A 405 5.85 -4.91 -15.71
C THR A 405 6.40 -4.56 -14.33
N HIS A 406 7.18 -5.45 -13.71
CA HIS A 406 7.82 -5.16 -12.42
C HIS A 406 8.78 -3.96 -12.51
N LEU A 407 9.69 -3.95 -13.49
CA LEU A 407 10.66 -2.86 -13.65
C LEU A 407 9.99 -1.50 -13.88
N CYS A 408 8.90 -1.47 -14.66
CA CYS A 408 8.11 -0.27 -14.85
C CYS A 408 7.37 0.13 -13.57
N GLY A 409 6.73 -0.80 -12.85
CA GLY A 409 6.04 -0.52 -11.57
C GLY A 409 6.95 0.05 -10.49
N LEU A 410 8.21 -0.39 -10.44
CA LEU A 410 9.20 0.09 -9.47
C LEU A 410 9.68 1.52 -9.76
N SER A 411 9.75 1.92 -11.03
CA SER A 411 10.44 3.14 -11.48
C SER A 411 9.56 4.20 -12.12
N GLN A 412 8.33 3.87 -12.52
CA GLN A 412 7.43 4.75 -13.27
C GLN A 412 6.12 4.97 -12.52
N LEU A 413 6.11 5.93 -11.61
CA LEU A 413 4.92 6.21 -10.79
C LEU A 413 3.90 7.11 -11.52
N ARG A 414 4.34 7.86 -12.53
CA ARG A 414 3.51 8.78 -13.31
C ARG A 414 2.97 8.13 -14.57
N VAL A 415 1.80 8.58 -15.01
CA VAL A 415 1.10 7.97 -16.15
C VAL A 415 1.92 8.02 -17.43
N GLU A 416 2.47 9.18 -17.77
CA GLU A 416 3.28 9.35 -18.97
C GLU A 416 4.56 8.50 -18.94
N GLY A 417 5.19 8.37 -17.77
CA GLY A 417 6.37 7.52 -17.58
C GLY A 417 6.04 6.05 -17.76
N MET A 418 4.93 5.60 -17.14
CA MET A 418 4.45 4.23 -17.22
C MET A 418 4.11 3.86 -18.67
N LYS A 419 3.32 4.68 -19.37
CA LYS A 419 2.98 4.49 -20.79
C LYS A 419 4.23 4.31 -21.65
N LYS A 420 5.22 5.21 -21.51
CA LYS A 420 6.48 5.13 -22.26
C LYS A 420 7.29 3.88 -21.94
N CYS A 421 7.28 3.44 -20.68
CA CYS A 421 7.98 2.24 -20.26
C CYS A 421 7.36 0.99 -20.87
N MET A 422 6.04 0.83 -20.76
CA MET A 422 5.32 -0.33 -21.34
C MET A 422 5.43 -0.37 -22.88
N LEU A 423 5.41 0.78 -23.55
CA LEU A 423 5.62 0.90 -25.00
C LEU A 423 6.96 0.32 -25.47
N LYS A 424 8.06 0.57 -24.73
CA LYS A 424 9.38 0.04 -25.06
C LYS A 424 9.44 -1.50 -24.95
N GLY A 425 8.56 -2.10 -24.15
CA GLY A 425 8.40 -3.54 -24.02
C GLY A 425 7.57 -4.19 -25.13
N GLY A 426 7.01 -3.40 -26.06
CA GLY A 426 6.11 -3.90 -27.12
C GLY A 426 4.67 -4.14 -26.67
N GLU A 427 4.27 -3.63 -25.50
CA GLU A 427 2.95 -3.89 -24.90
C GLU A 427 1.89 -2.86 -25.32
N MET A 428 1.46 -2.94 -26.59
CA MET A 428 0.43 -2.03 -27.12
C MET A 428 -0.96 -2.23 -26.49
N PHE A 429 -1.29 -3.46 -26.03
CA PHE A 429 -2.58 -3.78 -25.42
C PHE A 429 -2.75 -3.18 -24.01
N THR A 430 -1.64 -3.06 -23.26
CA THR A 430 -1.60 -2.46 -21.91
C THR A 430 -1.89 -0.96 -21.94
N ILE A 431 -1.62 -0.29 -23.07
CA ILE A 431 -1.93 1.14 -23.27
C ILE A 431 -3.43 1.39 -23.35
N LEU A 432 -4.18 0.48 -23.99
CA LEU A 432 -5.64 0.56 -24.04
C LEU A 432 -6.25 0.35 -22.64
N GLN A 433 -5.62 -0.46 -21.78
CA GLN A 433 -6.05 -0.67 -20.39
C GLN A 433 -5.83 0.58 -19.53
N LEU A 434 -4.70 1.29 -19.72
CA LEU A 434 -4.41 2.58 -19.07
C LEU A 434 -5.36 3.73 -19.49
N GLU A 435 -6.30 3.48 -20.41
CA GLU A 435 -7.21 4.49 -20.97
C GLU A 435 -8.70 4.12 -20.82
N MET A 436 -9.03 3.02 -20.14
CA MET A 436 -10.43 2.55 -19.97
C MET A 436 -10.86 2.36 -18.51
N PRO A 437 -12.09 2.76 -18.12
CA PRO A 437 -12.71 2.36 -16.85
C PRO A 437 -13.01 0.85 -16.79
N GLU A 438 -12.83 0.23 -15.63
CA GLU A 438 -12.98 -1.23 -15.40
C GLU A 438 -14.32 -1.82 -15.89
N ASP A 439 -15.42 -1.05 -15.82
CA ASP A 439 -16.77 -1.53 -16.18
C ASP A 439 -16.86 -2.02 -17.64
N SER A 440 -16.01 -1.50 -18.53
CA SER A 440 -15.98 -1.92 -19.93
C SER A 440 -15.26 -3.27 -20.14
N PHE A 441 -14.45 -3.70 -19.16
CA PHE A 441 -13.60 -4.89 -19.26
C PHE A 441 -14.27 -6.15 -18.72
N PHE A 442 -15.11 -6.08 -17.67
CA PHE A 442 -15.90 -7.23 -17.22
C PHE A 442 -16.84 -7.75 -18.31
N LEU A 443 -17.32 -6.86 -19.18
CA LEU A 443 -18.06 -7.26 -20.39
C LEU A 443 -17.18 -8.07 -21.34
N MET A 444 -15.92 -7.66 -21.56
CA MET A 444 -14.97 -8.32 -22.46
C MET A 444 -14.47 -9.66 -21.91
N MET A 445 -14.27 -9.80 -20.60
CA MET A 445 -13.91 -11.09 -19.97
C MET A 445 -15.05 -12.12 -20.04
N ARG A 446 -16.32 -11.70 -19.99
CA ARG A 446 -17.46 -12.60 -20.25
C ARG A 446 -17.49 -13.15 -21.68
N PHE A 447 -16.83 -12.49 -22.64
CA PHE A 447 -16.75 -12.97 -24.02
C PHE A 447 -15.56 -13.92 -24.27
N ASN A 448 -14.50 -13.87 -23.45
CA ASN A 448 -13.34 -14.76 -23.61
C ASN A 448 -13.57 -16.19 -23.09
N SER A 449 -14.57 -16.41 -22.22
CA SER A 449 -14.98 -17.75 -21.77
C SER A 449 -15.82 -18.53 -22.80
N PHE A 450 -16.16 -17.94 -23.96
CA PHE A 450 -16.80 -18.62 -25.08
C PHE A 450 -15.86 -18.95 -26.25
N ALA A 451 -14.55 -18.68 -26.12
CA ALA A 451 -13.56 -18.92 -27.17
C ALA A 451 -13.16 -20.41 -27.36
N GLN A 452 -14.10 -21.34 -27.14
CA GLN A 452 -13.96 -22.76 -27.49
C GLN A 452 -14.82 -23.19 -28.70
N VAL A 453 -15.45 -22.25 -29.40
CA VAL A 453 -16.12 -22.54 -30.68
C VAL A 453 -15.67 -21.55 -31.74
N GLY A 454 -14.67 -21.97 -32.53
CA GLY A 454 -14.12 -21.17 -33.62
C GLY A 454 -15.06 -21.07 -34.81
N ILE A 455 -16.01 -20.13 -34.81
CA ILE A 455 -16.69 -19.51 -35.98
C ILE A 455 -17.08 -18.06 -35.57
N TYR A 456 -16.15 -17.11 -35.38
CA TYR A 456 -16.55 -15.69 -35.16
C TYR A 456 -15.58 -14.63 -35.71
N ILE A 457 -14.53 -15.00 -36.45
CA ILE A 457 -13.52 -14.04 -36.94
C ILE A 457 -13.98 -13.25 -38.20
N VAL A 458 -15.08 -13.63 -38.86
CA VAL A 458 -15.45 -13.01 -40.15
C VAL A 458 -16.53 -11.93 -40.05
N ILE A 459 -17.27 -11.82 -38.93
CA ILE A 459 -18.46 -10.93 -38.86
C ILE A 459 -18.29 -9.74 -37.89
N ILE A 460 -17.41 -9.82 -36.89
CA ILE A 460 -17.34 -8.81 -35.80
C ILE A 460 -16.30 -7.70 -36.05
N ALA A 461 -15.25 -7.97 -36.82
CA ALA A 461 -14.21 -6.97 -37.14
C ALA A 461 -14.74 -5.69 -37.84
N PRO A 462 -15.76 -5.74 -38.73
CA PRO A 462 -16.31 -4.53 -39.34
C PRO A 462 -17.16 -3.68 -38.38
N ILE A 463 -17.78 -4.30 -37.37
CA ILE A 463 -18.69 -3.61 -36.43
C ILE A 463 -17.90 -2.79 -35.40
N PHE A 464 -16.76 -3.30 -34.94
CA PHE A 464 -15.87 -2.58 -34.03
C PHE A 464 -15.18 -1.38 -34.70
N GLY A 465 -14.80 -1.48 -35.98
CA GLY A 465 -14.25 -0.34 -36.73
C GLY A 465 -15.24 0.82 -36.88
N PHE A 466 -16.55 0.51 -36.92
CA PHE A 466 -17.61 1.51 -37.02
C PHE A 466 -17.87 2.23 -35.69
N LEU A 467 -17.83 1.52 -34.56
CA LEU A 467 -18.06 2.10 -33.23
C LEU A 467 -16.93 3.04 -32.78
N ILE A 468 -15.68 2.69 -33.11
CA ILE A 468 -14.51 3.53 -32.80
C ILE A 468 -14.54 4.84 -33.62
N SER A 469 -14.95 4.76 -34.90
CA SER A 469 -15.11 5.94 -35.75
C SER A 469 -16.25 6.86 -35.29
N PHE A 470 -17.33 6.30 -34.73
CA PHE A 470 -18.47 7.08 -34.24
C PHE A 470 -18.15 7.80 -32.91
N ALA A 471 -17.41 7.15 -32.00
CA ALA A 471 -16.94 7.77 -30.75
C ALA A 471 -15.97 8.94 -31.01
N TYR A 472 -15.09 8.81 -32.02
CA TYR A 472 -14.18 9.88 -32.41
C TYR A 472 -14.91 11.10 -32.99
N LEU A 473 -15.94 10.88 -33.82
CA LEU A 473 -16.75 11.96 -34.39
C LEU A 473 -17.60 12.73 -33.36
N ILE A 474 -18.08 12.06 -32.31
CA ILE A 474 -18.83 12.71 -31.22
C ILE A 474 -17.90 13.61 -30.38
N ARG A 475 -16.65 13.18 -30.14
CA ARG A 475 -15.67 13.95 -29.36
C ARG A 475 -15.17 15.19 -30.11
N VAL A 476 -15.01 15.11 -31.43
CA VAL A 476 -14.64 16.25 -32.29
C VAL A 476 -15.79 17.28 -32.41
N ARG A 477 -17.05 16.84 -32.37
CA ARG A 477 -18.22 17.76 -32.40
C ARG A 477 -18.36 18.57 -31.11
N LYS A 478 -18.06 18.01 -29.94
CA LYS A 478 -18.08 18.74 -28.65
C LYS A 478 -16.99 19.81 -28.53
N LEU A 479 -15.89 19.68 -29.27
CA LEU A 479 -14.79 20.66 -29.28
C LEU A 479 -15.00 21.85 -30.22
N ARG A 480 -16.01 21.81 -31.12
CA ARG A 480 -16.27 22.88 -32.10
C ARG A 480 -17.42 23.84 -31.77
N VAL A 481 -18.21 23.57 -30.72
CA VAL A 481 -19.34 24.44 -30.32
C VAL A 481 -18.94 25.24 -29.08
N GLY A 482 -18.14 26.28 -29.30
CA GLY A 482 -17.63 27.11 -28.22
C GLY A 482 -16.83 28.31 -28.72
N ARG A 483 -17.42 29.13 -29.59
CA ARG A 483 -17.05 30.54 -29.86
C ARG A 483 -18.13 31.16 -30.73
N GLY A 484 -18.93 32.05 -30.13
CA GLY A 484 -20.02 32.75 -30.82
C GLY A 484 -19.54 33.88 -31.73
N TYR A 485 -20.46 34.39 -32.53
CA TYR A 485 -20.54 35.80 -32.91
C TYR A 485 -22.00 36.19 -33.10
N GLN A 486 -22.39 37.29 -32.44
CA GLN A 486 -23.64 38.01 -32.63
C GLN A 486 -23.67 38.66 -34.02
N THR A 487 -24.86 38.74 -34.63
CA THR A 487 -25.40 39.94 -35.29
C THR A 487 -26.92 39.82 -35.41
N VAL A 488 -27.59 40.87 -34.96
CA VAL A 488 -29.04 41.19 -34.98
C VAL A 488 -29.21 42.33 -36.03
N PRO A 489 -30.40 42.78 -36.50
CA PRO A 489 -31.68 42.16 -36.89
C PRO A 489 -32.13 42.56 -38.33
N LEU A 490 -33.32 42.10 -38.74
CA LEU A 490 -34.33 42.72 -39.63
C LEU A 490 -35.52 41.73 -39.58
N VAL A 491 -36.77 42.02 -39.21
CA VAL A 491 -37.61 43.19 -38.95
C VAL A 491 -38.57 42.80 -37.81
#